data_AF-A0A8T4CIY4-F1
#
_entry.id   AF-A0A8T4CIY4-F1
#
_cell.length_a   1.000
_cell.length_b   1.000
_cell.length_c   1.000
_cell.angle_alpha   90.00
_cell.angle_beta   90.00
_cell.angle_gamma   90.00
#
_symmetry.space_group_name_H-M   'P 1'
#
loop_
_entity.id
_entity.type
_entity.pdbx_description
1 polymer ?
#
loop_
_entity_poly.entity_id
_entity_poly.type
_entity_poly.pdbx_seq_one_letter_code
_entity_poly.pdbx_strand_id
1 'polypeptide(L)'
;MSFLGYLRPKGLVGTRNYIGVISTVSCANDVTWWITSKVVGTAPFIHGQGCSQTRPDLDFVKKTLISLGWNPNLAGVLLVSLGCESIFPGEIEEGIKKSGKPVETIVIQKLGGARLALAKGIEIARKMVTEALKQKREDFPDSALVLGVKCGASDTTSGLTSNPATGAACDIVVDNGGTCLFGETTEF
;
A
#
# COMPACT_ATOMS: atom_id res chain seq x y z
N MET A 1 14.61 19.42 -11.32
CA MET A 1 13.78 19.77 -10.15
C MET A 1 13.96 18.68 -9.09
N SER A 2 13.54 18.93 -7.84
CA SER A 2 13.72 17.98 -6.72
C SER A 2 12.55 18.03 -5.73
N PHE A 3 12.41 16.97 -4.92
CA PHE A 3 11.35 16.85 -3.91
C PHE A 3 11.86 16.21 -2.61
N LEU A 4 11.20 16.57 -1.50
CA LEU A 4 11.46 15.98 -0.19
C LEU A 4 10.77 14.62 -0.03
N GLY A 5 11.56 13.55 -0.01
CA GLY A 5 11.12 12.16 0.07
C GLY A 5 11.76 11.38 1.21
N TYR A 6 11.35 10.13 1.38
CA TYR A 6 11.91 9.18 2.33
C TYR A 6 12.59 8.05 1.57
N LEU A 7 13.89 7.85 1.80
CA LEU A 7 14.61 6.71 1.25
C LEU A 7 14.02 5.40 1.79
N ARG A 8 13.92 4.41 0.91
CA ARG A 8 13.53 3.04 1.23
C ARG A 8 14.63 2.08 0.81
N PRO A 9 14.63 0.85 1.35
CA PRO A 9 15.54 -0.16 0.84
C PRO A 9 15.36 -0.35 -0.67
N LYS A 10 16.44 -0.79 -1.34
CA LYS A 10 16.50 -0.91 -2.81
C LYS A 10 16.42 0.42 -3.58
N GLY A 11 16.63 1.56 -2.90
CA GLY A 11 16.75 2.87 -3.56
C GLY A 11 15.43 3.51 -3.97
N LEU A 12 14.28 2.92 -3.59
CA LEU A 12 12.98 3.53 -3.84
C LEU A 12 12.76 4.72 -2.91
N VAL A 13 11.96 5.71 -3.36
CA VAL A 13 11.70 6.93 -2.59
C VAL A 13 10.20 7.11 -2.40
N GLY A 14 9.78 7.28 -1.15
CA GLY A 14 8.39 7.55 -0.78
C GLY A 14 8.13 9.03 -0.57
N THR A 15 6.98 9.55 -1.01
CA THR A 15 6.52 10.92 -0.71
C THR A 15 5.77 11.00 0.63
N ARG A 16 5.50 9.84 1.24
CA ARG A 16 4.82 9.67 2.54
C ARG A 16 5.53 8.61 3.39
N ASN A 17 5.13 8.54 4.66
CA ASN A 17 5.77 7.69 5.68
C ASN A 17 4.73 6.99 6.55
N TYR A 18 3.91 6.12 5.95
CA TYR A 18 2.86 5.40 6.65
C TYR A 18 3.29 3.98 7.05
N ILE A 19 2.60 3.41 8.03
CA ILE A 19 2.53 1.97 8.21
C ILE A 19 1.30 1.44 7.48
N GLY A 20 1.50 0.54 6.53
CA GLY A 20 0.39 -0.07 5.81
C GLY A 20 -0.22 -1.18 6.65
N VAL A 21 -1.52 -1.09 6.95
CA VAL A 21 -2.26 -2.19 7.59
C VAL A 21 -3.07 -2.88 6.50
N ILE A 22 -2.68 -4.10 6.15
CA ILE A 22 -3.19 -4.80 4.96
C ILE A 22 -3.95 -6.04 5.40
N SER A 23 -5.24 -6.14 5.06
CA SER A 23 -6.01 -7.37 5.24
C SER A 23 -5.59 -8.41 4.19
N THR A 24 -5.41 -9.67 4.58
CA THR A 24 -5.15 -10.77 3.62
C THR A 24 -6.43 -11.36 3.02
N VAL A 25 -7.59 -11.07 3.63
CA VAL A 25 -8.91 -11.55 3.24
C VAL A 25 -9.98 -10.56 3.70
N SER A 26 -11.11 -10.51 3.00
CA SER A 26 -12.21 -9.59 3.32
C SER A 26 -12.73 -9.72 4.76
N CYS A 27 -12.73 -10.93 5.34
CA CYS A 27 -13.14 -11.16 6.73
C CYS A 27 -12.22 -10.52 7.79
N ALA A 28 -11.03 -10.05 7.40
CA ALA A 28 -10.12 -9.32 8.27
C ALA A 28 -10.25 -7.78 8.16
N ASN A 29 -11.09 -7.28 7.23
CA ASN A 29 -11.20 -5.86 6.90
C ASN A 29 -11.57 -5.00 8.11
N ASP A 30 -12.51 -5.44 8.94
CA ASP A 30 -12.97 -4.66 10.10
C ASP A 30 -11.84 -4.45 11.11
N VAL A 31 -11.08 -5.51 11.41
CA VAL A 31 -9.92 -5.41 12.32
C VAL A 31 -8.87 -4.48 11.74
N THR A 32 -8.56 -4.59 10.43
CA THR A 32 -7.67 -3.67 9.72
C THR A 32 -8.12 -2.22 9.88
N TRP A 33 -9.40 -1.93 9.56
CA TRP A 33 -9.97 -0.59 9.63
C TRP A 33 -9.98 -0.02 11.06
N TRP A 34 -10.31 -0.85 12.06
CA TRP A 34 -10.33 -0.44 13.46
C TRP A 34 -8.94 -0.12 13.99
N ILE A 35 -7.90 -0.86 13.58
CA ILE A 35 -6.51 -0.54 13.92
C ILE A 35 -6.16 0.84 13.35
N THR A 36 -6.41 1.06 12.06
CA THR A 36 -6.01 2.30 11.40
C THR A 36 -6.76 3.52 11.92
N SER A 37 -8.03 3.34 12.31
CA SER A 37 -8.84 4.38 12.94
C SER A 37 -8.34 4.80 14.33
N LYS A 38 -7.47 4.00 14.97
CA LYS A 38 -6.95 4.23 16.33
C LYS A 38 -5.47 4.61 16.38
N VAL A 39 -4.75 4.50 15.27
CA VAL A 39 -3.31 4.74 15.20
C VAL A 39 -3.01 5.69 14.04
N VAL A 40 -2.79 6.96 14.36
CA VAL A 40 -2.35 7.98 13.40
C VAL A 40 -1.00 7.56 12.79
N GLY A 41 -0.81 7.82 11.49
CA GLY A 41 0.38 7.39 10.76
C GLY A 41 0.26 6.00 10.14
N THR A 42 -0.92 5.39 10.19
CA THR A 42 -1.24 4.16 9.47
C THR A 42 -2.15 4.43 8.26
N ALA A 43 -2.14 3.54 7.28
CA ALA A 43 -3.01 3.58 6.12
C ALA A 43 -3.67 2.19 5.90
N PRO A 44 -5.01 2.11 5.75
CA PRO A 44 -5.70 0.85 5.54
C PRO A 44 -5.63 0.40 4.08
N PHE A 45 -5.38 -0.89 3.87
CA PHE A 45 -5.52 -1.56 2.58
C PHE A 45 -6.46 -2.75 2.76
N ILE A 46 -7.72 -2.55 2.37
CA ILE A 46 -8.79 -3.53 2.45
C ILE A 46 -9.28 -3.90 1.06
N HIS A 47 -9.83 -5.11 0.90
CA HIS A 47 -10.36 -5.57 -0.38
C HIS A 47 -11.57 -6.48 -0.21
N GLY A 48 -12.37 -6.63 -1.27
CA GLY A 48 -13.57 -7.48 -1.28
C GLY A 48 -13.31 -8.97 -1.52
N GLN A 49 -12.06 -9.35 -1.83
CA GLN A 49 -11.72 -10.71 -2.23
C GLN A 49 -11.81 -11.73 -1.08
N GLY A 50 -12.52 -12.84 -1.31
CA GLY A 50 -12.76 -13.95 -0.37
C GLY A 50 -12.14 -15.28 -0.81
N CYS A 51 -12.46 -16.38 -0.13
CA CYS A 51 -11.75 -17.66 -0.34
C CYS A 51 -12.19 -18.48 -1.57
N SER A 52 -13.39 -18.24 -2.10
CA SER A 52 -14.01 -19.00 -3.20
C SER A 52 -13.55 -18.57 -4.59
N GLN A 53 -12.25 -18.37 -4.75
CA GLN A 53 -11.61 -17.92 -5.99
C GLN A 53 -10.88 -19.06 -6.69
N THR A 54 -10.68 -18.94 -8.00
CA THR A 54 -9.82 -19.88 -8.73
C THR A 54 -8.35 -19.66 -8.41
N ARG A 55 -7.49 -20.64 -8.70
CA ARG A 55 -6.05 -20.50 -8.40
C ARG A 55 -5.40 -19.29 -9.09
N PRO A 56 -5.65 -19.00 -10.39
CA PRO A 56 -5.14 -17.79 -11.03
C PRO A 56 -5.56 -16.49 -10.33
N ASP A 57 -6.81 -16.40 -9.87
CA ASP A 57 -7.32 -15.24 -9.15
C ASP A 57 -6.60 -15.06 -7.81
N LEU A 58 -6.44 -16.15 -7.05
CA LEU A 58 -5.71 -16.15 -5.79
C LEU A 58 -4.25 -15.72 -5.96
N ASP A 59 -3.59 -16.20 -7.02
CA ASP A 59 -2.21 -15.80 -7.31
C ASP A 59 -2.12 -14.31 -7.70
N PHE A 60 -3.13 -13.77 -8.39
CA PHE A 60 -3.23 -12.33 -8.68
C PHE A 60 -3.47 -11.48 -7.42
N VAL A 61 -4.37 -11.92 -6.53
CA VAL A 61 -4.60 -11.27 -5.24
C VAL A 61 -3.33 -11.28 -4.40
N LYS A 62 -2.67 -12.44 -4.28
CA LYS A 62 -1.39 -12.57 -3.57
C LYS A 62 -0.34 -11.62 -4.12
N LYS A 63 -0.15 -11.58 -5.44
CA LYS A 63 0.78 -10.67 -6.11
C LYS A 63 0.45 -9.21 -5.79
N THR A 64 -0.82 -8.83 -5.88
CA THR A 64 -1.29 -7.47 -5.59
C THR A 64 -1.01 -7.08 -4.13
N LEU A 65 -1.31 -7.95 -3.16
CA LEU A 65 -1.04 -7.67 -1.74
C LEU A 65 0.45 -7.51 -1.45
N ILE A 66 1.30 -8.34 -2.07
CA ILE A 66 2.76 -8.19 -1.97
C ILE A 66 3.19 -6.86 -2.58
N SER A 67 2.71 -6.51 -3.77
CA SER A 67 3.03 -5.25 -4.44
C SER A 67 2.59 -4.02 -3.63
N LEU A 68 1.44 -4.07 -2.96
CA LEU A 68 1.00 -3.01 -2.05
C LEU A 68 1.98 -2.82 -0.89
N GLY A 69 2.47 -3.91 -0.27
CA GLY A 69 3.49 -3.83 0.77
C GLY A 69 4.83 -3.25 0.29
N TRP A 70 5.16 -3.41 -0.99
CA TRP A 70 6.35 -2.83 -1.60
C TRP A 70 6.24 -1.32 -1.84
N ASN A 71 5.05 -0.72 -1.80
CA ASN A 71 4.84 0.71 -2.07
C ASN A 71 5.77 1.61 -1.22
N PRO A 72 6.57 2.50 -1.83
CA PRO A 72 7.59 3.26 -1.11
C PRO A 72 7.02 4.26 -0.08
N ASN A 73 5.74 4.61 -0.15
CA ASN A 73 5.07 5.40 0.88
C ASN A 73 4.86 4.65 2.19
N LEU A 74 5.11 3.34 2.21
CA LEU A 74 5.05 2.51 3.40
C LEU A 74 6.46 2.32 3.98
N ALA A 75 6.63 2.71 5.24
CA ALA A 75 7.84 2.47 6.02
C ALA A 75 7.91 1.03 6.55
N GLY A 76 6.74 0.40 6.71
CA GLY A 76 6.56 -0.97 7.18
C GLY A 76 5.12 -1.42 6.97
N VAL A 77 4.87 -2.72 7.19
CA VAL A 77 3.56 -3.34 6.96
C VAL A 77 3.11 -4.18 8.15
N LEU A 78 1.86 -4.03 8.57
CA LEU A 78 1.15 -4.94 9.45
C LEU A 78 0.12 -5.73 8.64
N LEU A 79 0.33 -7.03 8.48
CA LEU A 79 -0.62 -7.94 7.86
C LEU A 79 -1.65 -8.39 8.89
N VAL A 80 -2.93 -8.32 8.50
CA VAL A 80 -4.06 -8.79 9.32
C VAL A 80 -4.71 -9.97 8.59
N SER A 81 -4.51 -11.15 9.17
CA SER A 81 -5.01 -12.43 8.68
C SER A 81 -6.19 -12.90 9.52
N LEU A 82 -7.19 -13.53 8.89
CA LEU A 82 -8.21 -14.23 9.67
C LEU A 82 -7.62 -15.54 10.23
N GLY A 83 -6.94 -16.30 9.38
CA GLY A 83 -6.26 -17.56 9.72
C GLY A 83 -6.80 -18.78 8.97
N CYS A 84 -7.83 -18.61 8.13
CA CYS A 84 -8.43 -19.68 7.32
C CYS A 84 -8.56 -19.31 5.84
N GLU A 85 -7.91 -18.23 5.39
CA GLU A 85 -7.90 -17.82 3.99
C GLU A 85 -7.14 -18.78 3.06
N SER A 86 -7.51 -18.79 1.78
CA SER A 86 -6.90 -19.65 0.75
C SER A 86 -5.46 -19.28 0.39
N ILE A 87 -5.02 -18.05 0.73
CA ILE A 87 -3.65 -17.59 0.54
C ILE A 87 -2.97 -17.61 1.90
N PHE A 88 -1.86 -18.35 2.02
CA PHE A 88 -1.16 -18.41 3.30
C PHE A 88 -0.54 -17.05 3.63
N PRO A 89 -0.82 -16.45 4.81
CA PRO A 89 -0.31 -15.13 5.16
C PRO A 89 1.23 -15.08 5.19
N GLY A 90 1.89 -16.20 5.47
CA GLY A 90 3.34 -16.30 5.41
C GLY A 90 3.92 -16.09 4.01
N GLU A 91 3.23 -16.52 2.94
CA GLU A 91 3.68 -16.26 1.56
C GLU A 91 3.67 -14.76 1.24
N ILE A 92 2.65 -14.04 1.73
CA ILE A 92 2.53 -12.59 1.57
C ILE A 92 3.62 -11.90 2.39
N GLU A 93 3.80 -12.31 3.65
CA GLU A 93 4.81 -11.76 4.55
C GLU A 93 6.22 -11.90 3.96
N GLU A 94 6.60 -13.10 3.53
CA GLU A 94 7.89 -13.35 2.88
C GLU A 94 8.05 -12.55 1.58
N GLY A 95 6.99 -12.46 0.79
CA GLY A 95 6.95 -11.64 -0.42
C GLY A 95 7.24 -10.16 -0.15
N ILE A 96 6.66 -9.60 0.91
CA ILE A 96 6.88 -8.20 1.31
C ILE A 96 8.26 -8.03 1.94
N LYS A 97 8.73 -8.95 2.79
CA LYS A 97 10.06 -8.88 3.41
C LYS A 97 11.20 -8.78 2.40
N LYS A 98 11.03 -9.31 1.18
CA LYS A 98 11.97 -9.12 0.07
C LYS A 98 12.17 -7.65 -0.32
N SER A 99 11.27 -6.74 0.06
CA SER A 99 11.47 -5.29 -0.10
C SER A 99 12.45 -4.70 0.92
N GLY A 100 12.90 -5.46 1.92
CA GLY A 100 13.76 -4.99 3.01
C GLY A 100 13.04 -4.18 4.10
N LYS A 101 11.71 -4.08 4.06
CA LYS A 101 10.92 -3.35 5.06
C LYS A 101 10.54 -4.27 6.23
N PRO A 102 10.33 -3.72 7.44
CA PRO A 102 9.73 -4.48 8.53
C PRO A 102 8.30 -4.89 8.19
N VAL A 103 7.99 -6.15 8.43
CA VAL A 103 6.67 -6.74 8.25
C VAL A 103 6.31 -7.52 9.50
N GLU A 104 5.15 -7.25 10.04
CA GLU A 104 4.56 -7.97 11.18
C GLU A 104 3.22 -8.57 10.73
N THR A 105 2.84 -9.71 11.31
CA THR A 105 1.59 -10.40 10.96
C THR A 105 0.82 -10.75 12.24
N ILE A 106 -0.46 -10.40 12.27
CA ILE A 106 -1.41 -10.90 13.27
C ILE A 106 -2.41 -11.85 12.62
N VAL A 107 -2.75 -12.92 13.32
CA VAL A 107 -3.74 -13.91 12.87
C VAL A 107 -4.88 -13.93 13.87
N ILE A 108 -6.06 -13.46 13.45
CA ILE A 108 -7.21 -13.20 14.32
C ILE A 108 -7.62 -14.46 15.09
N GLN A 109 -7.75 -15.60 14.41
CA GLN A 109 -8.15 -16.85 15.05
C GLN A 109 -7.11 -17.36 16.06
N LYS A 110 -5.82 -17.23 15.75
CA LYS A 110 -4.74 -17.62 16.67
C LYS A 110 -4.69 -16.75 17.92
N LEU A 111 -5.07 -15.47 17.79
CA LEU A 111 -5.14 -14.53 18.91
C LEU A 111 -6.44 -14.65 19.72
N GLY A 112 -7.36 -15.54 19.36
CA GLY A 112 -8.62 -15.72 20.10
C GLY A 112 -9.73 -14.75 19.71
N GLY A 113 -9.68 -14.17 18.51
CA GLY A 113 -10.76 -13.37 17.93
C GLY A 113 -10.46 -11.87 17.81
N ALA A 114 -11.43 -11.15 17.24
CA ALA A 114 -11.24 -9.78 16.74
C ALA A 114 -10.83 -8.78 17.83
N ARG A 115 -11.35 -8.90 19.06
CA ARG A 115 -11.02 -7.99 20.16
C ARG A 115 -9.55 -8.07 20.56
N LEU A 116 -9.02 -9.29 20.69
CA LEU A 116 -7.62 -9.52 21.06
C LEU A 116 -6.68 -9.17 19.90
N ALA A 117 -7.08 -9.50 18.67
CA ALA A 117 -6.37 -9.09 17.46
C ALA A 117 -6.27 -7.57 17.32
N LEU A 118 -7.36 -6.84 17.58
CA LEU A 118 -7.36 -5.37 17.57
C LEU A 118 -6.39 -4.80 18.60
N ALA A 119 -6.42 -5.29 19.84
CA ALA A 119 -5.51 -4.82 20.89
C ALA A 119 -4.04 -5.05 20.50
N LYS A 120 -3.71 -6.24 20.00
CA LYS A 120 -2.34 -6.57 19.56
C LYS A 120 -1.92 -5.77 18.31
N GLY A 121 -2.84 -5.57 17.37
CA GLY A 121 -2.60 -4.79 16.16
C GLY A 121 -2.30 -3.33 16.47
N ILE A 122 -3.02 -2.71 17.43
CA ILE A 122 -2.74 -1.34 17.90
C ILE A 122 -1.35 -1.24 18.52
N GLU A 123 -0.97 -2.19 19.39
CA GLU A 123 0.34 -2.25 20.03
C GLU A 123 1.47 -2.28 18.98
N ILE A 124 1.37 -3.20 18.02
CA ILE A 124 2.37 -3.37 16.96
C ILE A 124 2.42 -2.11 16.07
N ALA A 125 1.26 -1.64 15.58
CA ALA A 125 1.19 -0.49 14.70
C ALA A 125 1.78 0.77 15.35
N ARG A 126 1.53 1.01 16.63
CA ARG A 126 2.13 2.14 17.37
C ARG A 126 3.65 2.04 17.40
N LYS A 127 4.19 0.86 17.73
CA LYS A 127 5.64 0.62 17.73
C LYS A 127 6.24 0.89 16.36
N MET A 128 5.63 0.38 15.30
CA MET A 128 6.10 0.59 13.93
C MET A 128 6.05 2.07 13.52
N VAL A 129 4.99 2.80 13.87
CA VAL A 129 4.88 4.25 13.62
C VAL A 129 5.97 5.02 14.38
N THR A 130 6.23 4.69 15.64
CA THR A 130 7.31 5.31 16.43
C THR A 130 8.67 5.15 15.76
N GLU A 131 8.97 3.97 15.21
CA GLU A 131 10.21 3.77 14.46
C GLU A 131 10.22 4.55 13.13
N ALA A 132 9.11 4.56 12.39
CA ALA A 132 8.99 5.31 11.15
C ALA A 132 9.21 6.83 11.36
N LEU A 133 8.75 7.39 12.48
CA LEU A 133 8.91 8.81 12.81
C LEU A 133 10.38 9.26 12.99
N LYS A 134 11.31 8.32 13.23
CA LYS A 134 12.74 8.63 13.31
C LYS A 134 13.35 8.96 11.95
N GLN A 135 12.69 8.58 10.87
CA GLN A 135 13.14 8.83 9.51
C GLN A 135 12.88 10.29 9.13
N LYS A 136 13.87 10.94 8.54
CA LYS A 136 13.77 12.31 8.04
C LYS A 136 13.57 12.30 6.53
N ARG A 137 12.98 13.38 6.03
CA ARG A 137 12.93 13.61 4.59
C ARG A 137 14.28 14.13 4.12
N GLU A 138 14.67 13.69 2.95
CA GLU A 138 15.86 14.14 2.23
C GLU A 138 15.45 14.62 0.84
N ASP A 139 16.30 15.40 0.20
CA ASP A 139 16.04 15.92 -1.14
C ASP A 139 16.41 14.86 -2.19
N PHE A 140 15.49 14.59 -3.12
CA PHE A 140 15.67 13.62 -4.20
C PHE A 140 15.33 14.24 -5.54
N PRO A 141 16.03 13.84 -6.63
CA PRO A 141 15.66 14.28 -7.96
C PRO A 141 14.29 13.73 -8.37
N ASP A 142 13.59 14.46 -9.23
CA ASP A 142 12.28 14.05 -9.75
C ASP A 142 12.32 12.72 -10.51
N SER A 143 13.50 12.26 -10.94
CA SER A 143 13.69 10.92 -11.52
C SER A 143 13.34 9.78 -10.58
N ALA A 144 13.24 10.03 -9.27
CA ALA A 144 12.75 9.06 -8.30
C ALA A 144 11.22 9.05 -8.14
N LEU A 145 10.49 9.96 -8.80
CA LEU A 145 9.03 10.04 -8.73
C LEU A 145 8.36 9.02 -9.65
N VAL A 146 7.28 8.45 -9.13
CA VAL A 146 6.33 7.62 -9.88
C VAL A 146 4.95 8.24 -9.73
N LEU A 147 4.41 8.79 -10.81
CA LEU A 147 3.10 9.43 -10.88
C LEU A 147 2.08 8.45 -11.48
N GLY A 148 1.04 8.12 -10.71
CA GLY A 148 -0.10 7.35 -11.19
C GLY A 148 -1.22 8.28 -11.65
N VAL A 149 -1.78 8.03 -12.83
CA VAL A 149 -2.89 8.75 -13.43
C VAL A 149 -4.07 7.82 -13.59
N LYS A 150 -5.24 8.32 -13.21
CA LYS A 150 -6.51 7.61 -13.33
C LYS A 150 -7.64 8.62 -13.49
N CYS A 151 -8.62 8.30 -14.31
CA CYS A 151 -9.85 9.07 -14.42
C CYS A 151 -10.78 8.80 -13.22
N GLY A 152 -11.61 9.79 -12.92
CA GLY A 152 -12.66 9.70 -11.89
C GLY A 152 -14.01 9.48 -12.55
N ALA A 153 -14.94 10.43 -12.35
CA ALA A 153 -16.18 10.49 -13.12
C ALA A 153 -15.92 11.28 -14.41
N SER A 154 -15.88 10.60 -15.55
CA SER A 154 -15.69 11.25 -16.84
C SER A 154 -16.85 12.21 -17.14
N ASP A 155 -16.51 13.41 -17.62
CA ASP A 155 -17.48 14.38 -18.11
C ASP A 155 -17.08 14.92 -19.49
N THR A 156 -17.97 15.70 -20.11
CA THR A 156 -17.74 16.26 -21.45
C THR A 156 -16.59 17.26 -21.52
N THR A 157 -16.06 17.70 -20.38
CA THR A 157 -14.97 18.69 -20.29
C THR A 157 -13.63 18.06 -19.95
N SER A 158 -13.61 16.80 -19.51
CA SER A 158 -12.43 16.09 -19.03
C SER A 158 -11.35 16.01 -20.12
N GLY A 159 -11.74 15.63 -21.33
CA GLY A 159 -10.84 15.60 -22.51
C GLY A 159 -10.39 16.97 -23.02
N LEU A 160 -11.04 18.06 -22.58
CA LEU A 160 -10.73 19.43 -22.98
C LEU A 160 -9.87 20.17 -21.96
N THR A 161 -9.86 19.72 -20.69
CA THR A 161 -9.27 20.47 -19.58
C THR A 161 -8.38 19.60 -18.69
N SER A 162 -8.97 18.75 -17.84
CA SER A 162 -8.24 17.97 -16.84
C SER A 162 -7.28 16.97 -17.46
N ASN A 163 -7.67 16.30 -18.54
CA ASN A 163 -6.85 15.27 -19.17
C ASN A 163 -5.65 15.90 -19.89
N PRO A 164 -5.81 16.97 -20.72
CA PRO A 164 -4.66 17.70 -21.26
C PRO A 164 -3.72 18.27 -20.20
N ALA A 165 -4.27 18.86 -19.13
CA ALA A 165 -3.46 19.39 -18.02
C ALA A 165 -2.68 18.28 -17.29
N THR A 166 -3.31 17.13 -17.08
CA THR A 166 -2.65 15.95 -16.49
C THR A 166 -1.57 15.39 -17.42
N GLY A 167 -1.82 15.36 -18.73
CA GLY A 167 -0.82 14.98 -19.74
C GLY A 167 0.42 15.88 -19.70
N ALA A 168 0.23 17.20 -19.66
CA ALA A 168 1.34 18.14 -19.52
C ALA A 168 2.13 17.94 -18.21
N ALA A 169 1.45 17.62 -17.10
CA ALA A 169 2.12 17.28 -15.86
C ALA A 169 2.92 15.96 -15.96
N CYS A 170 2.41 14.98 -16.69
CA CYS A 170 3.14 13.74 -16.98
C CYS A 170 4.39 13.98 -17.82
N ASP A 171 4.29 14.81 -18.86
CA ASP A 171 5.43 15.16 -19.72
C ASP A 171 6.54 15.81 -18.89
N ILE A 172 6.20 16.74 -18.00
CA ILE A 172 7.18 17.36 -17.08
C ILE A 172 7.89 16.31 -16.21
N VAL A 173 7.16 15.34 -15.66
CA VAL A 173 7.77 14.28 -14.82
C VAL A 173 8.69 13.38 -15.65
N VAL A 174 8.25 12.97 -16.85
CA VAL A 174 9.02 12.11 -17.74
C VAL A 174 10.28 12.82 -18.26
N ASP A 175 10.18 14.09 -18.63
CA ASP A 175 11.31 14.92 -19.09
C ASP A 175 12.38 15.09 -18.00
N ASN A 176 11.99 15.02 -16.72
CA ASN A 176 12.92 15.02 -15.58
C ASN A 176 13.38 13.60 -15.18
N GLY A 177 13.09 12.58 -15.99
CA GLY A 177 13.51 11.19 -15.79
C GLY A 177 12.64 10.38 -14.83
N GLY A 178 11.49 10.91 -14.39
CA GLY A 178 10.52 10.21 -13.56
C GLY A 178 9.67 9.24 -14.37
N THR A 179 8.73 8.57 -13.70
CA THR A 179 7.83 7.60 -14.34
C THR A 179 6.38 8.06 -14.22
N CYS A 180 5.63 8.02 -15.33
CA CYS A 180 4.18 8.16 -15.32
C CYS A 180 3.52 6.82 -15.67
N LEU A 181 2.48 6.47 -14.92
CA LEU A 181 1.69 5.25 -15.09
C LEU A 181 0.24 5.65 -15.30
N PHE A 182 -0.36 5.22 -16.40
CA PHE A 182 -1.80 5.32 -16.64
C PHE A 182 -2.41 3.92 -16.62
N GLY A 183 -3.58 3.76 -16.00
CA GLY A 183 -4.23 2.46 -15.89
C GLY A 183 -5.73 2.55 -15.99
N GLU A 184 -6.29 2.08 -17.12
CA GLU A 184 -7.73 2.04 -17.42
C GLU A 184 -8.01 1.29 -18.74
N THR A 185 -7.84 -0.03 -18.78
CA THR A 185 -7.99 -0.82 -20.01
C THR A 185 -9.34 -0.62 -20.73
N THR A 186 -10.41 -0.35 -19.98
CA THR A 186 -11.76 -0.14 -20.53
C THR A 186 -11.98 1.29 -21.05
N GLU A 187 -11.19 2.28 -20.62
CA GLU A 187 -11.35 3.70 -21.01
C GLU A 187 -10.41 4.11 -22.15
N PHE A 188 -9.54 3.19 -22.62
CA PHE A 188 -8.71 3.40 -23.80
C PHE A 188 -9.48 3.12 -25.10
#